data_AF-A0A7D0JJX6-F1
#
_entry.id   AF-A0A7D0JJX6-F1
#
_cell.length_a   1.000
_cell.length_b   1.000
_cell.length_c   1.000
_cell.angle_alpha   90.00
_cell.angle_beta   90.00
_cell.angle_gamma   90.00
#
_symmetry.space_group_name_H-M   'P 1'
#
loop_
_entity.id
_entity.type
_entity.pdbx_description
1 polymer ?
#
loop_
_entity_poly.entity_id
_entity_poly.type
_entity_poly.pdbx_seq_one_letter_code
_entity_poly.pdbx_strand_id
1 'polypeptide(L)' 'IYVASGEVYGGERTLAPLKELFPNFHSKETIASKEELEPYSSFSSRMAALDFIVCDESDVFVTNNNGNMAKILAGRRK' A
#
# COMPACT_ATOMS: atom_id res chain seq x y z
N ILE A 1 -0.39 1.80 -10.58
CA ILE A 1 -0.16 0.80 -9.53
C ILE A 1 -0.44 1.42 -8.16
N TYR A 2 -0.93 0.61 -7.23
CA TYR A 2 -1.03 0.99 -5.83
C TYR A 2 0.11 0.33 -5.04
N VAL A 3 0.75 1.08 -4.15
CA VAL A 3 1.85 0.60 -3.31
C VAL A 3 1.48 0.74 -1.84
N ALA A 4 1.19 -0.41 -1.24
CA ALA A 4 1.07 -0.57 0.21
C ALA A 4 2.47 -0.69 0.82
N SER A 5 2.99 0.40 1.39
CA SER A 5 4.29 0.38 2.07
C SER A 5 4.31 1.29 3.28
N GLY A 6 5.19 0.96 4.23
CA GLY A 6 5.62 1.89 5.27
C GLY A 6 6.72 2.81 4.75
N GLU A 7 7.58 3.28 5.66
CA GLU A 7 8.76 4.06 5.28
C GLU A 7 9.70 3.22 4.42
N VAL A 8 9.92 3.67 3.18
CA VAL A 8 10.78 2.96 2.23
C VAL A 8 12.24 3.26 2.50
N TYR A 9 13.06 2.23 2.62
CA TYR A 9 14.50 2.38 2.78
C TYR A 9 15.11 3.14 1.59
N GLY A 10 15.83 4.22 1.88
CA GLY A 10 16.37 5.13 0.86
C GLY A 10 15.34 6.06 0.22
N GLY A 11 14.10 6.05 0.70
CA GLY A 11 13.03 6.99 0.39
C GLY A 11 12.70 7.09 -1.10
N GLU A 12 12.43 8.31 -1.54
CA GLU A 12 12.04 8.62 -2.93
C GLU A 12 13.09 8.19 -3.96
N ARG A 13 14.37 8.20 -3.61
CA ARG A 13 15.45 7.83 -4.54
C ARG A 13 15.39 6.37 -4.96
N THR A 14 15.03 5.47 -4.05
CA THR A 14 14.90 4.04 -4.34
C THR A 14 13.59 3.71 -5.05
N LEU A 15 12.56 4.57 -4.90
CA LEU A 15 11.30 4.45 -5.63
C LEU A 15 11.35 5.07 -7.04
N ALA A 16 12.30 5.95 -7.34
CA ALA A 16 12.36 6.68 -8.61
C ALA A 16 12.29 5.77 -9.85
N PRO A 17 13.05 4.65 -9.95
CA PRO A 17 12.94 3.75 -11.11
C PRO A 17 11.56 3.09 -11.23
N LEU A 18 10.93 2.79 -10.09
CA LEU A 18 9.59 2.20 -10.07
C LEU A 18 8.53 3.21 -10.52
N LYS A 19 8.64 4.48 -10.10
CA LYS A 19 7.75 5.56 -10.53
C LYS A 19 7.93 5.90 -12.01
N GLU A 20 9.14 5.76 -12.55
CA GLU A 20 9.41 5.94 -13.99
C GLU A 20 8.72 4.86 -14.83
N LEU A 21 8.76 3.60 -14.38
CA LEU A 21 8.08 2.49 -15.06
C LEU A 21 6.55 2.54 -14.91
N PHE A 22 6.05 3.07 -13.79
CA PHE A 22 4.62 3.15 -13.49
C PHE A 22 4.21 4.59 -13.14
N PRO A 23 3.93 5.45 -14.13
CA PRO A 23 3.66 6.87 -13.90
C PRO A 23 2.41 7.13 -13.04
N ASN A 24 1.41 6.24 -13.12
CA ASN A 24 0.25 6.26 -12.22
C ASN A 24 0.58 5.52 -10.92
N PHE A 25 1.48 6.10 -10.12
CA PHE A 25 1.94 5.55 -8.84
C PHE A 25 1.13 6.14 -7.68
N HIS A 26 0.47 5.27 -6.91
CA HIS A 26 -0.42 5.72 -5.84
C HIS A 26 -0.17 4.97 -4.53
N SER A 27 -0.39 5.66 -3.42
CA SER A 27 -0.53 5.12 -2.05
C SER A 27 -1.79 5.70 -1.40
N LYS A 28 -2.16 5.22 -0.21
CA LYS A 28 -3.32 5.77 0.55
C LYS A 28 -3.25 7.29 0.71
N GLU A 29 -2.05 7.84 0.91
CA GLU A 29 -1.82 9.28 1.08
C GLU A 29 -2.03 10.09 -0.22
N THR A 30 -1.99 9.43 -1.39
CA THR A 30 -2.19 10.09 -2.69
C THR A 30 -3.62 9.99 -3.21
N ILE A 31 -4.40 9.02 -2.72
CA ILE A 31 -5.76 8.75 -3.20
C ILE A 31 -6.84 9.21 -2.22
N ALA A 32 -6.48 9.45 -0.95
CA ALA A 32 -7.38 9.95 0.08
C ALA A 32 -6.89 11.33 0.57
N SER A 33 -7.82 12.17 1.00
CA SER A 33 -7.51 13.46 1.60
C SER A 33 -6.94 13.29 3.01
N LYS A 34 -6.30 14.34 3.53
CA LYS A 34 -5.79 14.32 4.91
C LYS A 34 -6.93 14.17 5.91
N GLU A 35 -8.06 14.80 5.66
CA GLU A 35 -9.26 14.77 6.49
C GLU A 35 -9.89 13.36 6.50
N GLU A 36 -9.85 12.64 5.38
CA GLU A 36 -10.31 11.24 5.31
C GLU A 36 -9.39 10.28 6.08
N LEU A 37 -8.08 10.57 6.13
CA LEU A 37 -7.09 9.75 6.82
C LEU A 37 -6.93 10.07 8.31
N GLU A 38 -7.29 11.29 8.73
CA GLU A 38 -7.12 11.79 10.10
C GLU A 38 -7.70 10.84 11.17
N PRO A 39 -8.92 10.28 11.02
CA PRO A 39 -9.52 9.38 12.02
C PRO A 39 -8.74 8.08 12.25
N TYR A 40 -7.88 7.70 11.28
CA TYR A 40 -7.11 6.45 11.31
C TYR A 40 -5.64 6.68 11.66
N SER A 41 -5.15 7.90 11.51
CA SER A 41 -3.73 8.28 11.64
C SER A 41 -3.07 7.85 12.97
N SER A 42 -3.83 7.86 14.06
CA SER A 42 -3.37 7.46 15.40
C SER A 42 -3.29 5.94 15.60
N PHE A 43 -3.78 5.14 14.64
CA PHE A 43 -3.88 3.69 14.74
C PHE A 43 -3.21 3.03 13.54
N SER A 44 -1.95 2.62 13.71
CA SER A 44 -1.16 1.98 12.65
C SER A 44 -1.85 0.76 12.03
N SER A 45 -2.57 -0.04 12.82
CA SER A 45 -3.34 -1.18 12.34
C SER A 45 -4.53 -0.78 11.46
N ARG A 46 -5.18 0.36 11.74
CA ARG A 46 -6.28 0.88 10.91
C ARG A 46 -5.76 1.49 9.62
N MET A 47 -4.62 2.19 9.67
CA MET A 47 -3.93 2.66 8.47
C MET A 47 -3.54 1.49 7.56
N ALA A 48 -3.00 0.41 8.12
CA ALA A 48 -2.66 -0.80 7.36
C ALA A 48 -3.91 -1.53 6.82
N ALA A 49 -5.07 -1.40 7.47
CA ALA A 49 -6.32 -1.96 6.97
C ALA A 49 -6.80 -1.26 5.68
N LEU A 50 -6.51 0.04 5.52
CA LEU A 50 -6.78 0.75 4.26
C LEU A 50 -5.95 0.17 3.11
N ASP A 51 -4.64 0.00 3.35
CA ASP A 51 -3.74 -0.66 2.40
C ASP A 51 -4.24 -2.09 2.08
N PHE A 52 -4.77 -2.80 3.07
CA PHE A 52 -5.31 -4.15 2.91
C PHE A 52 -6.51 -4.19 1.98
N ILE A 53 -7.49 -3.30 2.18
CA ILE A 53 -8.71 -3.26 1.36
C ILE A 53 -8.36 -3.05 -0.12
N VAL A 54 -7.49 -2.09 -0.42
CA VAL A 54 -7.08 -1.82 -1.81
C VAL A 54 -6.33 -3.02 -2.40
N CYS A 55 -5.45 -3.66 -1.61
CA CYS A 55 -4.76 -4.86 -2.06
C CYS A 55 -5.70 -6.05 -2.28
N ASP A 56 -6.75 -6.21 -1.47
CA ASP A 56 -7.72 -7.31 -1.54
C ASP A 56 -8.65 -7.18 -2.76
N GLU A 57 -9.03 -5.94 -3.12
CA GLU A 57 -9.91 -5.64 -4.25
C GLU A 57 -9.17 -5.45 -5.59
N SER A 58 -7.83 -5.47 -5.59
CA SER A 58 -7.04 -5.32 -6.81
C SER A 58 -7.20 -6.52 -7.77
N ASP A 59 -6.92 -6.38 -9.07
CA ASP A 59 -6.91 -7.55 -9.97
C ASP A 59 -5.66 -8.43 -9.76
N VAL A 60 -4.51 -7.80 -9.56
CA VAL A 60 -3.21 -8.46 -9.39
C VAL A 60 -2.52 -7.92 -8.15
N PHE A 61 -2.06 -8.83 -7.30
CA PHE A 61 -1.31 -8.53 -6.08
C PHE A 61 0.09 -9.14 -6.14
N VAL A 62 1.11 -8.32 -5.83
CA VAL A 62 2.51 -8.75 -5.75
C VAL A 62 3.09 -8.25 -4.42
N THR A 63 3.81 -9.11 -3.73
CA THR A 63 4.48 -8.80 -2.46
C THR A 63 5.99 -9.02 -2.57
N ASN A 64 6.78 -8.19 -1.89
CA ASN A 64 8.23 -8.35 -1.81
C ASN A 64 8.69 -9.23 -0.63
N ASN A 65 7.76 -9.62 0.25
CA ASN A 65 8.04 -10.50 1.40
C ASN A 65 6.81 -11.34 1.79
N ASN A 66 7.02 -12.33 2.68
CA ASN A 66 5.95 -13.16 3.24
C ASN A 66 5.44 -12.62 4.59
N GLY A 67 5.18 -11.31 4.67
CA GLY A 67 4.59 -10.68 5.84
C GLY A 67 3.16 -11.12 6.13
N ASN A 68 2.60 -10.68 7.27
CA ASN A 68 1.24 -11.07 7.69
C ASN A 68 0.18 -10.69 6.65
N MET A 69 0.29 -9.50 6.06
CA MET A 69 -0.61 -9.03 5.02
C MET A 69 -0.62 -9.95 3.79
N ALA A 70 0.57 -10.34 3.32
CA ALA A 70 0.72 -11.25 2.19
C ALA A 70 0.07 -12.62 2.46
N LYS A 71 0.25 -13.17 3.67
CA LYS A 71 -0.35 -14.46 4.06
C LYS A 71 -1.88 -14.41 4.07
N ILE A 72 -2.45 -13.32 4.60
CA ILE A 72 -3.90 -13.15 4.68
C ILE A 72 -4.48 -12.96 3.26
N LEU A 73 -3.88 -12.11 2.43
CA LEU A 73 -4.33 -11.86 1.06
C LEU A 73 -4.24 -13.11 0.19
N ALA A 74 -3.17 -13.91 0.31
CA ALA A 74 -3.05 -15.18 -0.40
C ALA A 74 -4.16 -16.19 -0.03
N GLY A 75 -4.69 -16.11 1.19
CA GLY A 75 -5.82 -16.95 1.62
C GLY A 75 -7.17 -16.47 1.09
N ARG A 76 -7.35 -15.15 0.92
CA ARG A 76 -8.61 -14.52 0.48
C ARG A 76 -8.76 -14.44 -1.03
N ARG A 77 -7.68 -14.13 -1.75
CA ARG A 77 -7.65 -13.97 -3.20
C ARG A 77 -7.43 -15.34 -3.85
N LYS A 78 -8.52 -16.09 -4.04
CA LYS A 78 -8.54 -17.39 -4.75
C LYS A 78 -9.31 -17.30 -6.06
#